data_AF-A0A955PWE5-F1
#
_entry.id   AF-A0A955PWE5-F1
#
_cell.length_a   1.000
_cell.length_b   1.000
_cell.length_c   1.000
_cell.angle_alpha   90.00
_cell.angle_beta   90.00
_cell.angle_gamma   90.00
#
_symmetry.space_group_name_H-M   'P 1'
#
loop_
_entity.id
_entity.type
_entity.pdbx_description
1 polymer ?
#
loop_
_entity_poly.entity_id
_entity_poly.type
_entity_poly.pdbx_seq_one_letter_code
_entity_poly.pdbx_strand_id
1 'polypeptide(L)'
;QQLQGEVQELELEAMLISKFPLDQISPVAKGEHGGDVLHRVAGSFGQACGTILWESKRTKNWSDGWLIKLREDQRQAKAEIAIIVSQALPKEVEAFEFIDGVWVTHPKVALPLAVAMRNTLMEVAGARQASEGQQTKMEMVYQYLMGPRFRQRVQAIVEGFSSMKDDLDKERKVIMKQWAKREEQIDRVMMATVGMYGDLQGIAGKTLQEIEGLELQALDAPKDESDGRLL
;
A
#
# COMPACT_ATOMS: atom_id res chain seq x y z
N GLN A 1 60.49 -5.22 1.44
CA GLN A 1 59.30 -5.24 0.56
C GLN A 1 57.99 -5.30 1.36
N GLN A 2 57.89 -6.08 2.44
CA GLN A 2 56.68 -6.14 3.31
C GLN A 2 56.25 -4.78 3.89
N LEU A 3 57.20 -4.00 4.43
CA LEU A 3 56.96 -2.65 4.99
C LEU A 3 56.31 -1.65 4.00
N GLN A 4 56.41 -1.90 2.69
CA GLN A 4 55.89 -0.99 1.66
C GLN A 4 54.48 -1.35 1.17
N GLY A 5 54.02 -2.60 1.39
CA GLY A 5 52.63 -3.00 1.13
C GLY A 5 51.71 -2.52 2.25
N GLU A 6 52.15 -2.71 3.50
CA GLU A 6 51.43 -2.25 4.70
C GLU A 6 51.17 -0.74 4.72
N VAL A 7 52.12 0.06 4.22
CA VAL A 7 51.93 1.51 4.11
C VAL A 7 50.79 1.87 3.16
N GLN A 8 50.62 1.14 2.05
CA GLN A 8 49.58 1.44 1.07
C GLN A 8 48.19 1.00 1.55
N GLU A 9 48.12 -0.11 2.28
CA GLU A 9 46.92 -0.57 2.98
C GLU A 9 46.46 0.50 3.99
N LEU A 10 47.38 0.99 4.81
CA LEU A 10 47.13 2.06 5.79
C LEU A 10 46.73 3.38 5.13
N GLU A 11 47.33 3.74 3.99
CA GLU A 11 46.96 4.93 3.23
C GLU A 11 45.53 4.84 2.67
N LEU A 12 45.15 3.67 2.13
CA LEU A 12 43.80 3.42 1.63
C LEU A 12 42.79 3.52 2.77
N GLU A 13 43.07 2.86 3.89
CA GLU A 13 42.23 2.89 5.09
C GLU A 13 42.04 4.33 5.61
N ALA A 14 43.14 5.06 5.83
CA ALA A 14 43.09 6.42 6.33
C ALA A 14 42.32 7.37 5.38
N MET A 15 42.48 7.19 4.07
CA MET A 15 41.76 7.95 3.06
C MET A 15 40.25 7.70 3.13
N LEU A 16 39.84 6.43 3.24
CA LEU A 16 38.42 6.07 3.37
C LEU A 16 37.85 6.60 4.69
N ILE A 17 38.56 6.46 5.81
CA ILE A 17 38.11 6.91 7.14
C ILE A 17 37.92 8.43 7.13
N SER A 18 38.88 9.15 6.57
CA SER A 18 38.80 10.61 6.47
C SER A 18 37.62 11.06 5.60
N LYS A 19 37.32 10.34 4.51
CA LYS A 19 36.22 10.71 3.61
C LYS A 19 34.84 10.33 4.15
N PHE A 20 34.74 9.19 4.83
CA PHE A 20 33.47 8.58 5.20
C PHE A 20 33.40 8.34 6.72
N PRO A 21 33.32 9.40 7.54
CA PRO A 21 33.41 9.30 9.00
C PRO A 21 32.23 8.56 9.66
N LEU A 22 31.11 8.39 8.93
CA LEU A 22 29.94 7.65 9.42
C LEU A 22 30.00 6.16 9.07
N ASP A 23 30.87 5.76 8.13
CA ASP A 23 31.00 4.39 7.69
C ASP A 23 31.96 3.62 8.62
N GLN A 24 31.78 2.31 8.71
CA GLN A 24 32.71 1.45 9.46
C GLN A 24 33.75 0.88 8.51
N ILE A 25 35.01 1.27 8.70
CA ILE A 25 36.14 0.82 7.89
C ILE A 25 37.07 0.05 8.81
N SER A 26 37.35 -1.20 8.46
CA SER A 26 38.16 -2.10 9.26
C SER A 26 39.15 -2.87 8.39
N PRO A 27 40.41 -3.04 8.84
CA PRO A 27 41.35 -3.91 8.15
C PRO A 27 40.90 -5.36 8.26
N VAL A 28 41.21 -6.18 7.25
CA VAL A 28 41.01 -7.63 7.33
C VAL A 28 42.30 -8.28 7.85
N ALA A 29 42.16 -9.18 8.84
CA ALA A 29 43.30 -9.76 9.53
C ALA A 29 44.18 -10.60 8.57
N LYS A 30 45.51 -10.41 8.65
CA LYS A 30 46.46 -11.20 7.85
C LYS A 30 46.35 -12.69 8.19
N GLY A 31 45.97 -13.49 7.19
CA GLY A 31 45.76 -14.93 7.36
C GLY A 31 44.28 -15.32 7.47
N GLU A 32 43.37 -14.36 7.67
CA GLU A 32 41.96 -14.53 7.36
C GLU A 32 41.74 -14.19 5.88
N HIS A 33 40.93 -15.02 5.23
CA HIS A 33 40.58 -14.88 3.83
C HIS A 33 39.75 -13.60 3.63
N GLY A 34 40.33 -12.59 2.99
CA GLY A 34 39.62 -11.37 2.68
C GLY A 34 40.60 -10.30 2.24
N GLY A 35 40.18 -9.47 1.30
CA GLY A 35 41.03 -8.38 0.83
C GLY A 35 41.36 -7.37 1.92
N ASP A 36 42.29 -6.45 1.65
CA ASP A 36 42.92 -5.59 2.66
C ASP A 36 41.96 -4.80 3.57
N VAL A 37 40.86 -4.23 3.05
CA VAL A 37 39.96 -3.36 3.82
C VAL A 37 38.50 -3.71 3.58
N LEU A 38 37.74 -3.82 4.67
CA LEU A 38 36.30 -4.01 4.64
C LEU A 38 35.61 -2.70 5.03
N HIS A 39 34.81 -2.17 4.11
CA HIS A 39 34.13 -0.88 4.23
C HIS A 39 32.62 -1.10 4.28
N ARG A 40 32.04 -1.01 5.49
CA ARG A 40 30.60 -1.09 5.71
C ARG A 40 30.00 0.30 5.62
N VAL A 41 29.16 0.50 4.62
CA VAL A 41 28.50 1.76 4.33
C VAL A 41 27.32 1.96 5.26
N ALA A 42 27.28 3.12 5.93
CA ALA A 42 26.17 3.52 6.77
C ALA A 42 25.43 4.72 6.17
N GLY A 43 24.10 4.68 6.15
CA GLY A 43 23.28 5.81 5.76
C GLY A 43 23.24 6.90 6.84
N SER A 44 22.59 8.02 6.54
CA SER A 44 22.54 9.22 7.42
C SER A 44 21.99 8.97 8.83
N PHE A 45 21.25 7.88 9.04
CA PHE A 45 20.67 7.49 10.33
C PHE A 45 21.35 6.25 10.95
N GLY A 46 22.53 5.87 10.47
CA GLY A 46 23.27 4.68 10.95
C GLY A 46 22.74 3.34 10.42
N GLN A 47 21.81 3.37 9.46
CA GLN A 47 21.32 2.16 8.78
C GLN A 47 22.43 1.50 7.94
N ALA A 48 22.52 0.17 7.98
CA ALA A 48 23.45 -0.56 7.14
C ALA A 48 22.98 -0.53 5.67
N CYS A 49 23.81 -0.01 4.76
CA CYS A 49 23.47 0.11 3.33
C CYS A 49 24.17 -0.92 2.45
N GLY A 50 25.24 -1.55 2.95
CA GLY A 50 26.00 -2.56 2.23
C GLY A 50 27.48 -2.52 2.60
N THR A 51 28.27 -3.37 1.96
CA THR A 51 29.67 -3.60 2.24
C THR A 51 30.48 -3.60 0.95
N ILE A 52 31.62 -2.91 0.98
CA ILE A 52 32.62 -2.88 -0.09
C ILE A 52 33.88 -3.57 0.43
N LEU A 53 34.36 -4.56 -0.32
CA LEU A 53 35.65 -5.20 -0.07
C LEU A 53 36.71 -4.56 -0.97
N TRP A 54 37.78 -4.09 -0.36
CA TRP A 54 38.89 -3.43 -1.04
C TRP A 54 40.15 -4.29 -0.97
N GLU A 55 40.84 -4.41 -2.10
CA GLU A 55 42.14 -5.06 -2.23
C GLU A 55 43.12 -4.08 -2.86
N SER A 56 44.28 -3.90 -2.26
CA SER A 56 45.36 -3.08 -2.80
C SER A 56 46.45 -3.98 -3.40
N LYS A 57 46.94 -3.60 -4.59
CA LYS A 57 48.00 -4.32 -5.30
C LYS A 57 49.12 -3.39 -5.71
N ARG A 58 50.30 -3.62 -5.12
CA ARG A 58 51.53 -2.92 -5.44
C ARG A 58 52.49 -3.81 -6.22
N THR A 59 52.24 -3.98 -7.51
CA THR A 59 53.13 -4.74 -8.40
C THR A 59 53.35 -3.97 -9.70
N LYS A 60 54.36 -4.38 -10.48
CA LYS A 60 54.65 -3.81 -11.80
C LYS A 60 53.79 -4.42 -12.91
N ASN A 61 53.33 -5.65 -12.70
CA ASN A 61 52.58 -6.42 -13.68
C ASN A 61 51.22 -6.79 -13.10
N TRP A 62 50.19 -6.63 -13.91
CA TRP A 62 48.84 -7.12 -13.63
C TRP A 62 48.79 -8.66 -13.65
N SER A 63 47.89 -9.24 -12.86
CA SER A 63 47.56 -10.67 -12.93
C SER A 63 46.06 -10.87 -12.83
N ASP A 64 45.48 -11.51 -13.84
CA ASP A 64 44.05 -11.82 -13.89
C ASP A 64 43.60 -12.75 -12.76
N GLY A 65 44.55 -13.50 -12.17
CA GLY A 65 44.30 -14.33 -10.98
C GLY A 65 43.80 -13.53 -9.77
N TRP A 66 44.08 -12.21 -9.70
CA TRP A 66 43.56 -11.36 -8.63
C TRP A 66 42.04 -11.20 -8.69
N LEU A 67 41.44 -11.18 -9.88
CA LEU A 67 39.99 -11.10 -10.05
C LEU A 67 39.30 -12.35 -9.51
N ILE A 68 39.89 -13.52 -9.76
CA ILE A 68 39.35 -14.80 -9.29
C ILE A 68 39.43 -14.86 -7.77
N LYS A 69 40.61 -14.54 -7.21
CA LYS A 69 40.82 -14.54 -5.76
C LYS A 69 39.89 -13.55 -5.05
N LEU A 70 39.82 -12.30 -5.50
CA LEU A 70 39.01 -11.29 -4.82
C LEU A 70 37.51 -11.60 -4.87
N ARG A 71 37.00 -12.26 -5.93
CA ARG A 71 35.59 -12.70 -5.96
C ARG A 71 35.29 -13.80 -4.96
N GLU A 72 36.25 -14.68 -4.70
CA GLU A 72 36.10 -15.68 -3.64
C GLU A 72 36.09 -14.99 -2.28
N ASP A 73 37.04 -14.08 -2.05
CA ASP A 73 37.12 -13.27 -0.84
C ASP A 73 35.85 -12.42 -0.64
N GLN A 74 35.28 -11.86 -1.71
CA GLN A 74 34.03 -11.10 -1.71
C GLN A 74 32.85 -11.96 -1.23
N ARG A 75 32.72 -13.19 -1.74
CA ARG A 75 31.66 -14.12 -1.33
C ARG A 75 31.76 -14.46 0.14
N GLN A 76 32.98 -14.71 0.63
CA GLN A 76 33.22 -15.05 2.03
C GLN A 76 32.95 -13.87 2.96
N ALA A 77 33.39 -12.67 2.57
CA ALA A 77 33.11 -11.42 3.27
C ALA A 77 31.63 -10.97 3.17
N LYS A 78 30.83 -11.62 2.32
CA LYS A 78 29.45 -11.23 1.97
C LYS A 78 29.36 -9.76 1.51
N ALA A 79 30.38 -9.29 0.81
CA ALA A 79 30.43 -7.92 0.33
C ALA A 79 29.67 -7.78 -1.00
N GLU A 80 28.83 -6.75 -1.11
CA GLU A 80 28.07 -6.46 -2.32
C GLU A 80 28.97 -5.99 -3.46
N ILE A 81 30.06 -5.28 -3.14
CA ILE A 81 30.98 -4.71 -4.12
C ILE A 81 32.41 -5.13 -3.78
N ALA A 82 33.21 -5.46 -4.80
CA ALA A 82 34.64 -5.73 -4.69
C ALA A 82 35.45 -4.77 -5.56
N ILE A 83 36.54 -4.23 -5.01
CA ILE A 83 37.39 -3.23 -5.68
C ILE A 83 38.87 -3.58 -5.53
N ILE A 84 39.60 -3.66 -6.64
CA ILE A 84 41.06 -3.74 -6.69
C ILE A 84 41.62 -2.35 -6.98
N VAL A 85 42.48 -1.86 -6.09
CA VAL A 85 43.26 -0.64 -6.27
C VAL A 85 44.69 -1.03 -6.66
N SER A 86 45.10 -0.77 -7.91
CA SER A 86 46.43 -1.15 -8.37
C SER A 86 47.12 -0.11 -9.26
N GLN A 87 48.46 -0.03 -9.15
CA GLN A 87 49.28 0.79 -10.04
C GLN A 87 49.48 0.13 -11.42
N ALA A 88 49.51 -1.21 -11.45
CA ALA A 88 49.54 -1.96 -12.70
C ALA A 88 48.09 -2.31 -13.05
N LEU A 89 47.62 -1.88 -14.22
CA LEU A 89 46.26 -2.16 -14.70
C LEU A 89 46.30 -3.21 -15.82
N PRO A 90 45.18 -3.89 -16.10
CA PRO A 90 45.04 -4.71 -17.30
C PRO A 90 45.33 -3.89 -18.57
N LYS A 91 45.66 -4.58 -19.66
CA LYS A 91 45.76 -3.94 -20.97
C LYS A 91 44.42 -3.28 -21.30
N GLU A 92 44.46 -2.09 -21.90
CA GLU A 92 43.28 -1.31 -22.31
C GLU A 92 42.54 -0.54 -21.20
N VAL A 93 42.94 -0.71 -19.93
CA VAL A 93 42.38 0.08 -18.81
C VAL A 93 43.28 1.27 -18.48
N GLU A 94 42.76 2.49 -18.67
CA GLU A 94 43.52 3.72 -18.38
C GLU A 94 43.35 4.23 -16.94
N ALA A 95 42.14 4.14 -16.38
CA ALA A 95 41.82 4.74 -15.08
C ALA A 95 41.11 3.75 -14.15
N PHE A 96 39.91 3.31 -14.54
CA PHE A 96 39.17 2.27 -13.85
C PHE A 96 38.21 1.57 -14.81
N GLU A 97 37.91 0.31 -14.54
CA GLU A 97 36.94 -0.48 -15.30
C GLU A 97 36.27 -1.54 -14.43
N PHE A 98 35.11 -2.02 -14.83
CA PHE A 98 34.43 -3.14 -14.19
C PHE A 98 34.67 -4.42 -14.99
N ILE A 99 35.46 -5.34 -14.42
CA ILE A 99 35.94 -6.54 -15.09
C ILE A 99 35.54 -7.76 -14.27
N ASP A 100 34.83 -8.71 -14.90
CA ASP A 100 34.44 -9.99 -14.30
C ASP A 100 33.68 -9.92 -12.97
N GLY A 101 33.04 -8.79 -12.65
CA GLY A 101 32.35 -8.58 -11.38
C GLY A 101 33.14 -7.79 -10.33
N VAL A 102 34.32 -7.30 -10.67
CA VAL A 102 35.22 -6.54 -9.78
C VAL A 102 35.54 -5.19 -10.40
N TRP A 103 35.51 -4.13 -9.61
CA TRP A 103 36.03 -2.84 -10.06
C TRP A 103 37.54 -2.82 -9.94
N VAL A 104 38.24 -2.53 -11.03
CA VAL A 104 39.69 -2.35 -11.05
C VAL A 104 39.98 -0.88 -11.24
N THR A 105 40.80 -0.28 -10.38
CA THR A 105 40.99 1.18 -10.37
C THR A 105 42.43 1.56 -10.04
N HIS A 106 42.92 2.63 -10.66
CA HIS A 106 44.19 3.24 -10.28
C HIS A 106 44.03 3.99 -8.93
N PRO A 107 45.04 4.00 -8.04
CA PRO A 107 44.98 4.71 -6.75
C PRO A 107 44.48 6.16 -6.84
N LYS A 108 44.83 6.87 -7.92
CA LYS A 108 44.40 8.27 -8.18
C LYS A 108 42.88 8.45 -8.29
N VAL A 109 42.15 7.42 -8.70
CA VAL A 109 40.69 7.46 -8.92
C VAL A 109 39.92 6.58 -7.92
N ALA A 110 40.60 5.97 -6.95
CA ALA A 110 39.98 5.14 -5.93
C ALA A 110 38.96 5.89 -5.07
N LEU A 111 39.26 7.14 -4.66
CA LEU A 111 38.38 7.96 -3.84
C LEU A 111 37.07 8.37 -4.58
N PRO A 112 37.11 8.92 -5.81
CA PRO A 112 35.89 9.14 -6.60
C PRO A 112 35.06 7.87 -6.80
N LEU A 113 35.70 6.73 -7.04
CA LEU A 113 35.01 5.45 -7.19
C LEU A 113 34.34 5.02 -5.88
N ALA A 114 35.01 5.20 -4.74
CA ALA A 114 34.43 4.93 -3.42
C ALA A 114 33.15 5.75 -3.19
N VAL A 115 33.14 7.02 -3.56
CA VAL A 115 31.96 7.90 -3.45
C VAL A 115 30.81 7.37 -4.32
N ALA A 116 31.09 7.00 -5.57
CA ALA A 116 30.08 6.46 -6.48
C ALA A 116 29.47 5.16 -5.95
N MET A 117 30.32 4.19 -5.57
CA MET A 117 29.87 2.89 -5.07
C MET A 117 29.09 3.01 -3.75
N ARG A 118 29.53 3.91 -2.86
CA ARG A 118 28.80 4.23 -1.63
C ARG A 118 27.39 4.76 -1.92
N ASN A 119 27.26 5.69 -2.86
CA ASN A 119 25.95 6.24 -3.24
C ASN A 119 25.04 5.16 -3.82
N THR A 120 25.55 4.30 -4.70
CA THR A 120 24.79 3.17 -5.25
C THR A 120 24.26 2.24 -4.15
N LEU A 121 25.08 1.89 -3.15
CA LEU A 121 24.64 1.06 -2.03
C LEU A 121 23.55 1.74 -1.19
N MET A 122 23.66 3.04 -0.94
CA MET A 122 22.62 3.80 -0.23
C MET A 122 21.30 3.84 -1.00
N GLU A 123 21.33 4.04 -2.32
CA GLU A 123 20.13 4.05 -3.16
C GLU A 123 19.44 2.68 -3.20
N VAL A 124 20.23 1.61 -3.38
CA VAL A 124 19.71 0.24 -3.37
C VAL A 124 19.10 -0.11 -2.00
N ALA A 125 19.74 0.28 -0.91
CA ALA A 125 19.21 0.08 0.44
C ALA A 125 17.89 0.85 0.65
N GLY A 126 17.80 2.10 0.19
CA GLY A 126 16.58 2.89 0.25
C GLY A 126 15.43 2.27 -0.56
N ALA A 127 15.72 1.76 -1.75
CA ALA A 127 14.74 1.07 -2.58
C ALA A 127 14.23 -0.23 -1.94
N ARG A 128 15.13 -1.03 -1.34
CA ARG A 128 14.75 -2.25 -0.58
C ARG A 128 13.83 -1.91 0.59
N GLN A 129 14.19 -0.91 1.40
CA GLN A 129 13.39 -0.49 2.55
C GLN A 129 12.01 0.04 2.13
N ALA A 130 11.93 0.79 1.03
CA ALA A 130 10.66 1.25 0.48
C ALA A 130 9.77 0.08 0.02
N SER A 131 10.36 -0.97 -0.56
CA SER A 131 9.65 -2.19 -0.99
C SER A 131 9.15 -3.03 0.20
N GLU A 132 9.99 -3.26 1.21
CA GLU A 132 9.59 -3.99 2.44
C GLU A 132 8.49 -3.26 3.22
N GLY A 133 8.56 -1.92 3.27
CA GLY A 133 7.51 -1.09 3.86
C GLY A 133 6.16 -1.14 3.14
N GLN A 134 6.13 -1.50 1.85
CA GLN A 134 4.88 -1.72 1.10
C GLN A 134 4.33 -3.14 1.31
N GLN A 135 5.20 -4.15 1.35
CA GLN A 135 4.79 -5.55 1.59
C GLN A 135 4.14 -5.72 2.96
N THR A 136 4.74 -5.17 4.02
CA THR A 136 4.21 -5.23 5.39
C THR A 136 2.81 -4.63 5.53
N LYS A 137 2.54 -3.50 4.86
CA LYS A 137 1.19 -2.89 4.86
C LYS A 137 0.15 -3.75 4.15
N MET A 138 0.51 -4.37 3.02
CA MET A 138 -0.40 -5.24 2.29
C MET A 138 -0.70 -6.54 3.06
N GLU A 139 0.30 -7.08 3.74
CA GLU A 139 0.16 -8.27 4.59
C GLU A 139 -0.73 -7.99 5.82
N MET A 140 -0.59 -6.82 6.44
CA MET A 140 -1.50 -6.37 7.51
C MET A 140 -2.96 -6.23 7.04
N VAL A 141 -3.19 -5.71 5.84
CA VAL A 141 -4.54 -5.61 5.25
C VAL A 141 -5.09 -7.01 4.97
N TYR A 142 -4.29 -7.91 4.41
CA TYR A 142 -4.69 -9.29 4.15
C TYR A 142 -5.05 -10.03 5.44
N GLN A 143 -4.20 -9.93 6.48
CA GLN A 143 -4.48 -10.51 7.80
C GLN A 143 -5.74 -9.91 8.45
N TYR A 144 -6.00 -8.61 8.27
CA TYR A 144 -7.22 -7.99 8.77
C TYR A 144 -8.47 -8.52 8.07
N LEU A 145 -8.45 -8.59 6.72
CA LEU A 145 -9.57 -9.09 5.91
C LEU A 145 -9.86 -10.57 6.18
N MET A 146 -8.83 -11.38 6.36
CA MET A 146 -8.97 -12.81 6.69
C MET A 146 -9.17 -13.07 8.20
N GLY A 147 -8.99 -12.03 9.01
CA GLY A 147 -9.01 -12.11 10.46
C GLY A 147 -10.41 -12.09 11.07
N PRO A 148 -10.55 -12.58 12.32
CA PRO A 148 -11.83 -12.61 13.02
C PRO A 148 -12.42 -11.21 13.26
N ARG A 149 -11.59 -10.16 13.35
CA ARG A 149 -12.04 -8.77 13.55
C ARG A 149 -12.91 -8.26 12.39
N PHE A 150 -12.53 -8.53 11.14
CA PHE A 150 -13.32 -8.11 9.98
C PHE A 150 -14.65 -8.87 9.94
N ARG A 151 -14.62 -10.19 10.12
CA ARG A 151 -15.82 -11.03 10.20
C ARG A 151 -16.80 -10.56 11.27
N GLN A 152 -16.31 -10.27 12.47
CA GLN A 152 -17.15 -9.77 13.57
C GLN A 152 -17.82 -8.43 13.23
N ARG A 153 -17.11 -7.52 12.54
CA ARG A 153 -17.70 -6.25 12.09
C ARG A 153 -18.82 -6.46 11.07
N VAL A 154 -18.60 -7.32 10.08
CA VAL A 154 -19.63 -7.66 9.09
C VAL A 154 -20.83 -8.33 9.76
N GLN A 155 -20.59 -9.25 10.70
CA GLN A 155 -21.64 -9.93 11.45
C GLN A 155 -22.51 -8.95 12.25
N ALA A 156 -21.89 -8.01 12.98
CA ALA A 156 -22.62 -6.99 13.73
C ALA A 156 -23.49 -6.10 12.82
N ILE A 157 -23.01 -5.80 11.61
CA ILE A 157 -23.79 -5.05 10.61
C ILE A 157 -25.01 -5.88 10.17
N VAL A 158 -24.82 -7.16 9.83
CA VAL A 158 -25.90 -8.05 9.39
C VAL A 158 -26.96 -8.24 10.49
N GLU A 159 -26.53 -8.42 11.74
CA GLU A 159 -27.43 -8.54 12.90
C GLU A 159 -28.27 -7.28 13.10
N GLY A 160 -27.65 -6.10 13.00
CA GLY A 160 -28.36 -4.82 13.07
C GLY A 160 -29.42 -4.69 11.98
N PHE A 161 -29.09 -5.05 10.73
CA PHE A 161 -30.07 -5.04 9.63
C PHE A 161 -31.21 -6.02 9.85
N SER A 162 -30.94 -7.23 10.34
CA SER A 162 -31.97 -8.24 10.62
C SER A 162 -32.94 -7.75 11.69
N SER A 163 -32.44 -7.18 12.79
CA SER A 163 -33.28 -6.63 13.87
C SER A 163 -34.18 -5.50 13.38
N MET A 164 -33.62 -4.56 12.59
CA MET A 164 -34.41 -3.45 12.02
C MET A 164 -35.52 -3.97 11.09
N LYS A 165 -35.26 -5.03 10.32
CA LYS A 165 -36.28 -5.62 9.44
C LYS A 165 -37.40 -6.29 10.23
N ASP A 166 -37.04 -7.01 11.29
CA ASP A 166 -38.01 -7.71 12.15
C ASP A 166 -38.94 -6.73 12.86
N ASP A 167 -38.39 -5.64 13.39
CA ASP A 167 -39.19 -4.62 14.07
C ASP A 167 -40.14 -3.91 13.10
N LEU A 168 -39.68 -3.57 11.90
CA LEU A 168 -40.53 -3.01 10.85
C LEU A 168 -41.69 -3.95 10.47
N ASP A 169 -41.44 -5.25 10.38
CA ASP A 169 -42.49 -6.22 10.03
C ASP A 169 -43.50 -6.42 11.18
N LYS A 170 -43.08 -6.31 12.45
CA LYS A 170 -44.00 -6.28 13.60
C LYS A 170 -44.87 -5.03 13.57
N GLU A 171 -44.28 -3.86 13.34
CA GLU A 171 -45.01 -2.60 13.22
C GLU A 171 -46.07 -2.67 12.12
N ARG A 172 -45.70 -3.18 10.93
CA ARG A 172 -46.62 -3.34 9.80
C ARG A 172 -47.84 -4.18 10.19
N LYS A 173 -47.66 -5.29 10.91
CA LYS A 173 -48.78 -6.14 11.36
C LYS A 173 -49.72 -5.40 12.32
N VAL A 174 -49.17 -4.63 13.26
CA VAL A 174 -49.99 -3.86 14.23
C VAL A 174 -50.77 -2.76 13.53
N ILE A 175 -50.11 -2.01 12.63
CA ILE A 175 -50.75 -0.93 11.87
C ILE A 175 -51.83 -1.47 10.93
N MET A 176 -51.58 -2.58 10.22
CA MET A 176 -52.61 -3.22 9.39
C MET A 176 -53.86 -3.60 10.17
N LYS A 177 -53.69 -4.15 11.39
CA LYS A 177 -54.82 -4.46 12.28
C LYS A 177 -55.56 -3.19 12.71
N GLN A 178 -54.84 -2.10 13.01
CA GLN A 178 -55.46 -0.81 13.34
C GLN A 178 -56.23 -0.22 12.15
N TRP A 179 -55.68 -0.30 10.94
CA TRP A 179 -56.36 0.16 9.72
C TRP A 179 -57.66 -0.59 9.50
N ALA A 180 -57.64 -1.93 9.54
CA ALA A 180 -58.85 -2.74 9.40
C ALA A 180 -59.94 -2.37 10.42
N LYS A 181 -59.54 -2.14 11.69
CA LYS A 181 -60.48 -1.70 12.74
C LYS A 181 -61.06 -0.30 12.45
N ARG A 182 -60.24 0.63 11.96
CA ARG A 182 -60.69 2.00 11.64
C ARG A 182 -61.61 2.01 10.42
N GLU A 183 -61.31 1.18 9.42
CA GLU A 183 -62.14 1.00 8.23
C GLU A 183 -63.54 0.53 8.60
N GLU A 184 -63.67 -0.52 9.42
CA GLU A 184 -64.98 -1.00 9.91
C GLU A 184 -65.74 0.06 10.75
N GLN A 185 -65.03 0.93 11.46
CA GLN A 185 -65.64 2.04 12.20
C GLN A 185 -66.15 3.13 11.24
N ILE A 186 -65.34 3.49 10.24
CA ILE A 186 -65.70 4.46 9.20
C ILE A 186 -66.93 3.95 8.44
N ASP A 187 -66.93 2.69 8.02
CA ASP A 187 -68.04 2.06 7.30
C ASP A 187 -69.34 2.07 8.11
N ARG A 188 -69.28 1.74 9.41
CA ARG A 188 -70.47 1.78 10.27
C ARG A 188 -71.04 3.18 10.41
N VAL A 189 -70.19 4.19 10.59
CA VAL A 189 -70.63 5.59 10.67
C VAL A 189 -71.24 6.02 9.33
N MET A 190 -70.58 5.71 8.22
CA MET A 190 -71.06 6.01 6.88
C MET A 190 -72.43 5.36 6.61
N MET A 191 -72.60 4.08 6.92
CA MET A 191 -73.89 3.39 6.78
C MET A 191 -74.98 3.99 7.66
N ALA A 192 -74.65 4.40 8.90
CA ALA A 192 -75.60 5.10 9.77
C ALA A 192 -76.00 6.46 9.18
N THR A 193 -75.05 7.21 8.62
CA THR A 193 -75.33 8.50 7.94
C THR A 193 -76.19 8.31 6.70
N VAL A 194 -75.89 7.32 5.85
CA VAL A 194 -76.71 6.97 4.66
C VAL A 194 -78.12 6.57 5.07
N GLY A 195 -78.25 5.70 6.07
CA GLY A 195 -79.54 5.22 6.58
C GLY A 195 -80.39 6.37 7.13
N MET A 196 -79.81 7.22 7.98
CA MET A 196 -80.48 8.41 8.52
C MET A 196 -80.95 9.35 7.41
N TYR A 197 -80.13 9.54 6.36
CA TYR A 197 -80.50 10.36 5.21
C TYR A 197 -81.66 9.74 4.42
N GLY A 198 -81.64 8.42 4.20
CA GLY A 198 -82.74 7.68 3.58
C GLY A 198 -84.05 7.76 4.39
N ASP A 199 -83.97 7.59 5.72
CA ASP A 199 -85.11 7.74 6.63
C ASP A 199 -85.72 9.15 6.56
N LEU A 200 -84.86 10.18 6.58
CA LEU A 200 -85.28 11.59 6.45
C LEU A 200 -85.95 11.86 5.08
N GLN A 201 -85.38 11.37 3.98
CA GLN A 201 -85.98 11.49 2.65
C GLN A 201 -87.35 10.78 2.56
N GLY A 202 -87.51 9.62 3.21
CA GLY A 202 -88.78 8.90 3.26
C GLY A 202 -89.88 9.63 4.03
N ILE A 203 -89.53 10.31 5.13
CA ILE A 203 -90.49 11.04 5.99
C ILE A 203 -90.86 12.40 5.38
N ALA A 204 -89.89 13.15 4.88
CA ALA A 204 -90.08 14.54 4.44
C ALA A 204 -90.39 14.69 2.94
N GLY A 205 -90.35 13.61 2.15
CA GLY A 205 -90.45 13.68 0.70
C GLY A 205 -89.22 14.33 0.05
N LYS A 206 -89.26 14.56 -1.28
CA LYS A 206 -88.16 15.06 -2.13
C LYS A 206 -87.58 16.46 -1.78
N THR A 207 -87.88 17.01 -0.61
CA THR A 207 -87.55 18.39 -0.22
C THR A 207 -86.32 18.55 0.69
N LEU A 208 -85.60 17.47 1.06
CA LEU A 208 -84.30 17.61 1.73
C LEU A 208 -83.20 17.99 0.74
N GLN A 209 -82.39 19.00 1.08
CA GLN A 209 -81.15 19.30 0.37
C GLN A 209 -80.19 18.10 0.42
N GLU A 210 -79.52 17.82 -0.70
CA GLU A 210 -78.53 16.74 -0.83
C GLU A 210 -77.23 17.09 -0.09
N ILE A 211 -76.60 16.08 0.51
CA ILE A 211 -75.34 16.23 1.26
C ILE A 211 -74.19 15.90 0.29
N GLU A 212 -73.30 16.86 0.04
CA GLU A 212 -72.09 16.69 -0.75
C GLU A 212 -71.25 15.50 -0.22
N GLY A 213 -71.03 14.48 -1.06
CA GLY A 213 -70.28 13.27 -0.73
C GLY A 213 -71.12 11.98 -0.62
N LEU A 214 -72.45 12.08 -0.60
CA LEU A 214 -73.40 10.96 -0.68
C LEU A 214 -74.16 10.90 -2.02
N GLU A 215 -73.87 11.84 -2.92
CA GLU A 215 -74.40 11.84 -4.28
C GLU A 215 -73.84 10.67 -5.07
N LEU A 216 -74.71 10.02 -5.85
CA LEU A 216 -74.29 9.09 -6.88
C LEU A 216 -73.72 9.94 -8.03
N GLN A 217 -72.43 10.29 -7.94
CA GLN A 217 -71.69 10.74 -9.12
C GLN A 217 -71.70 9.56 -10.08
N ALA A 218 -72.65 9.56 -11.01
CA ALA A 218 -72.63 8.66 -12.15
C ALA A 218 -71.21 8.75 -12.71
N LEU A 219 -70.51 7.62 -12.75
CA LEU A 219 -69.15 7.53 -13.29
C LEU A 219 -69.20 8.10 -14.71
N ASP A 220 -68.80 9.37 -14.86
CA ASP A 220 -68.70 10.01 -16.15
C ASP A 220 -67.75 9.16 -16.99
N ALA A 221 -68.31 8.55 -18.05
CA ALA A 221 -67.54 7.83 -19.05
C ALA A 221 -66.43 8.75 -19.57
N PRO A 222 -65.21 8.22 -19.82
CA PRO A 222 -64.06 9.04 -20.15
C PRO A 222 -64.36 9.89 -21.39
N LYS A 223 -64.31 11.22 -21.24
CA LYS A 223 -64.37 12.15 -22.36
C LYS A 223 -63.11 11.96 -23.20
N ASP A 224 -63.34 11.63 -24.47
CA ASP A 224 -62.35 11.53 -25.54
C ASP A 224 -61.58 12.86 -25.67
N GLU A 225 -60.27 12.86 -25.40
CA GLU A 225 -59.39 14.00 -25.68
C GLU A 225 -59.12 14.09 -27.18
N SER A 226 -60.04 14.72 -27.92
CA SER A 226 -59.76 15.21 -29.27
C SER A 226 -60.17 16.67 -29.41
N ASP A 227 -59.20 17.56 -29.15
CA ASP A 227 -58.96 18.88 -29.77
C ASP A 227 -58.30 19.79 -28.73
N GLY A 228 -57.23 20.53 -29.02
CA GLY A 228 -56.57 20.76 -30.29
C GLY A 228 -55.32 21.59 -30.04
N ARG A 229 -54.24 21.26 -30.76
CA ARG A 229 -53.14 22.19 -30.99
C ARG A 229 -53.33 22.77 -32.38
N LEU A 230 -54.00 23.92 -32.43
CA LEU A 230 -53.92 24.82 -33.57
C LEU A 230 -52.56 25.52 -33.56
N LEU A 231 -51.88 25.34 -34.70
CA LEU A 231 -50.84 26.14 -35.36
C LEU A 231 -50.18 27.29 -34.58
#